data_AF-A0ABD1LKW8-F1
#
_entry.id   AF-A0ABD1LKW8-F1
#
_cell.length_a   1.000
_cell.length_b   1.000
_cell.length_c   1.000
_cell.angle_alpha   90.00
_cell.angle_beta   90.00
_cell.angle_gamma   90.00
#
_symmetry.space_group_name_H-M   'P 1'
#
loop_
_entity.id
_entity.type
_entity.pdbx_description
1 polymer ?
#
loop_
_entity_poly.entity_id
_entity_poly.type
_entity_poly.pdbx_seq_one_letter_code
_entity_poly.pdbx_strand_id
1 'polypeptide(L)'
;MNNKLDERLDQLRKAEQRLDNMNRISTPKIQRLPVMLRHNDRFVKYCTPKMISFGPIHHGSEILKKGEHYKLVWTSKFVAKYNENQDSNEATQILLEKIKKSMKELKEFDDDVILKVKNDEDYLAWMLFVDGCSLLHFMENVDDKCPETLNLKFDQLLYIWKDTLLLENQLPRRLLEMLSKNDQVGIFIFQSS
;
A
#
# COMPACT_ATOMS: atom_id res chain seq x y z
N MET A 1 -37.16 31.65 18.46
CA MET A 1 -36.21 31.93 17.34
C MET A 1 -34.73 31.64 17.67
N ASN A 2 -34.35 31.24 18.89
CA ASN A 2 -32.93 31.03 19.26
C ASN A 2 -32.33 29.67 18.87
N ASN A 3 -33.15 28.63 18.68
CA ASN A 3 -32.64 27.25 18.50
C ASN A 3 -31.69 27.08 17.30
N LYS A 4 -31.98 27.77 16.18
CA LYS A 4 -31.16 27.68 14.96
C LYS A 4 -29.81 28.40 15.06
N LEU A 5 -29.71 29.40 15.93
CA LEU A 5 -28.45 30.10 16.20
C LEU A 5 -27.58 29.27 17.15
N ASP A 6 -28.19 28.70 18.19
CA ASP A 6 -27.52 27.82 19.15
C ASP A 6 -26.95 26.56 18.44
N GLU A 7 -27.71 25.96 17.52
CA GLU A 7 -27.22 24.86 16.66
C GLU A 7 -26.00 25.27 15.81
N ARG A 8 -26.01 26.47 15.23
CA ARG A 8 -24.88 26.96 14.41
C ARG A 8 -23.65 27.25 15.25
N LEU A 9 -23.81 27.80 16.44
CA LEU A 9 -22.71 28.05 17.37
C LEU A 9 -22.10 26.73 17.88
N ASP A 10 -22.95 25.73 18.17
CA ASP A 10 -22.49 24.39 18.54
C ASP A 10 -21.75 23.69 17.38
N GLN A 11 -22.21 23.88 16.14
CA GLN A 11 -21.49 23.41 14.94
C GLN A 11 -20.09 24.03 14.82
N LEU A 12 -19.94 25.34 15.05
CA LEU A 12 -18.64 26.02 15.00
C LEU A 12 -17.68 25.48 16.07
N ARG A 13 -18.15 25.35 17.32
CA ARG A 13 -17.35 24.78 18.42
C ARG A 13 -16.93 23.34 18.14
N LYS A 14 -17.84 22.52 17.59
CA LYS A 14 -17.54 21.14 17.19
C LYS A 14 -16.54 21.09 16.02
N ALA A 15 -16.56 22.05 15.11
CA ALA A 15 -15.61 22.11 14.00
C ALA A 15 -14.18 22.36 14.49
N GLU A 16 -14.01 23.29 15.43
CA GLU A 16 -12.70 23.58 16.06
C GLU A 16 -12.17 22.37 16.83
N GLN A 17 -13.02 21.72 17.65
CA GLN A 17 -12.65 20.49 18.36
C GLN A 17 -12.29 19.33 17.42
N ARG A 18 -12.95 19.22 16.26
CA ARG A 18 -12.61 18.21 15.24
C ARG A 18 -11.25 18.48 14.62
N LEU A 19 -10.92 19.74 14.34
CA LEU A 19 -9.64 20.14 13.79
C LEU A 19 -8.50 19.84 14.80
N ASP A 20 -8.69 20.20 16.07
CA ASP A 20 -7.73 19.90 17.13
C ASP A 20 -7.50 18.40 17.31
N ASN A 21 -8.57 17.60 17.25
CA ASN A 21 -8.47 16.14 17.34
C ASN A 21 -7.79 15.52 16.10
N MET A 22 -8.03 16.04 14.90
CA MET A 22 -7.32 15.61 13.68
C MET A 22 -5.81 15.87 13.80
N ASN A 23 -5.43 17.05 14.28
CA ASN A 23 -4.02 17.43 14.46
C ASN A 23 -3.32 16.64 15.58
N ARG A 24 -4.06 16.15 16.59
CA ARG A 24 -3.50 15.40 17.72
C ARG A 24 -3.34 13.90 17.48
N ILE A 25 -4.06 13.29 16.52
CA ILE A 25 -4.19 11.82 16.44
C ILE A 25 -3.64 11.18 15.16
N SER A 26 -3.47 11.86 14.04
CA SER A 26 -3.30 11.10 12.79
C SER A 26 -1.84 10.71 12.50
N THR A 27 -1.53 9.41 12.58
CA THR A 27 -0.62 8.84 11.58
C THR A 27 -1.24 9.11 10.21
N PRO A 28 -0.48 9.64 9.23
CA PRO A 28 -1.04 9.96 7.93
C PRO A 28 -1.51 8.66 7.25
N LYS A 29 -2.79 8.60 6.91
CA LYS A 29 -3.37 7.48 6.17
C LYS A 29 -2.94 7.54 4.71
N ILE A 30 -2.84 6.37 4.09
CA ILE A 30 -2.67 6.21 2.65
C ILE A 30 -3.98 6.66 1.98
N GLN A 31 -3.89 7.79 1.29
CA GLN A 31 -5.02 8.48 0.71
C GLN A 31 -4.82 8.70 -0.78
N ARG A 32 -5.94 8.84 -1.50
CA ARG A 32 -5.90 9.34 -2.87
C ARG A 32 -5.47 10.81 -2.85
N LEU A 33 -4.93 11.27 -3.98
CA LEU A 33 -4.63 12.67 -4.19
C LEU A 33 -5.84 13.55 -3.84
N PRO A 34 -5.61 14.69 -3.17
CA PRO A 34 -6.65 15.68 -2.94
C PRO A 34 -7.39 16.01 -4.22
N VAL A 35 -8.72 16.14 -4.13
CA VAL A 35 -9.60 16.40 -5.28
C VAL A 35 -9.13 17.61 -6.08
N MET A 36 -8.63 18.66 -5.41
CA MET A 36 -8.05 19.85 -6.04
C MET A 36 -6.94 19.51 -7.05
N LEU A 37 -6.05 18.57 -6.72
CA LEU A 37 -4.94 18.15 -7.58
C LEU A 37 -5.39 17.22 -8.72
N ARG A 38 -6.51 16.49 -8.51
CA ARG A 38 -7.09 15.59 -9.51
C ARG A 38 -7.74 16.30 -10.69
N HIS A 39 -7.99 17.61 -10.62
CA HIS A 39 -8.55 18.38 -11.73
C HIS A 39 -7.54 18.65 -12.86
N ASN A 40 -6.24 18.40 -12.63
CA ASN A 40 -5.22 18.56 -13.65
C ASN A 40 -4.83 17.19 -14.23
N ASP A 41 -5.37 16.86 -15.40
CA ASP A 41 -5.12 15.58 -16.07
C ASP A 41 -3.62 15.28 -16.30
N ARG A 42 -2.81 16.33 -16.54
CA ARG A 42 -1.36 16.17 -16.69
C ARG A 42 -0.74 15.72 -15.38
N PHE A 43 -1.16 16.30 -14.25
CA PHE A 43 -0.67 15.92 -12.94
C PHE A 43 -1.07 14.48 -12.58
N VAL A 44 -2.35 14.14 -12.75
CA VAL A 44 -2.87 12.79 -12.49
C VAL A 44 -2.09 11.73 -13.27
N LYS A 45 -1.73 12.02 -14.53
CA LYS A 45 -0.95 11.11 -15.36
C LYS A 45 0.40 10.74 -14.73
N TYR A 46 1.06 11.65 -14.02
CA TYR A 46 2.34 11.41 -13.35
C TYR A 46 2.19 10.65 -12.03
N CYS A 47 1.03 10.76 -11.38
CA CYS A 47 0.74 10.10 -10.11
C CYS A 47 0.09 8.72 -10.26
N THR A 48 -0.30 8.32 -11.47
CA THR A 48 -0.92 7.03 -11.75
C THR A 48 0.13 5.99 -12.16
N PRO A 49 0.16 4.79 -11.53
CA PRO A 49 1.07 3.72 -11.89
C PRO A 49 0.89 3.27 -13.35
N LYS A 50 1.96 2.75 -13.96
CA LYS A 50 2.00 2.38 -15.39
C LYS A 50 2.24 0.90 -15.64
N MET A 51 2.82 0.20 -14.68
CA MET A 51 3.19 -1.20 -14.78
C MET A 51 2.74 -2.02 -13.60
N ILE A 52 2.81 -1.50 -12.37
CA ILE A 52 2.47 -2.26 -11.17
C ILE A 52 1.77 -1.38 -10.15
N SER A 53 0.72 -1.91 -9.53
CA SER A 53 0.09 -1.29 -8.37
C SER A 53 0.25 -2.13 -7.11
N PHE A 54 0.41 -1.45 -6.00
CA PHE A 54 0.37 -1.98 -4.65
C PHE A 54 -0.75 -1.32 -3.86
N GLY A 55 -1.48 -2.14 -3.12
CA GLY A 55 -2.61 -1.71 -2.34
C GLY A 55 -3.87 -1.41 -3.18
N PRO A 56 -4.94 -0.99 -2.50
CA PRO A 56 -6.29 -0.97 -3.05
C PRO A 56 -6.61 0.20 -4.01
N ILE A 57 -5.78 1.24 -4.11
CA ILE A 57 -6.14 2.48 -4.82
C ILE A 57 -6.26 2.29 -6.34
N HIS A 58 -5.35 1.50 -6.91
CA HIS A 58 -5.24 1.22 -8.35
C HIS A 58 -5.43 -0.28 -8.69
N HIS A 59 -5.76 -1.11 -7.70
CA HIS A 59 -5.92 -2.54 -7.87
C HIS A 59 -6.99 -2.87 -8.94
N GLY A 60 -6.75 -3.95 -9.71
CA GLY A 60 -7.68 -4.44 -10.73
C GLY A 60 -7.72 -3.62 -12.02
N SER A 61 -6.82 -2.65 -12.19
CA SER A 61 -6.71 -1.90 -13.45
C SER A 61 -6.18 -2.77 -14.59
N GLU A 62 -6.89 -2.84 -15.73
CA GLU A 62 -6.50 -3.70 -16.87
C GLU A 62 -5.10 -3.35 -17.40
N ILE A 63 -4.70 -2.08 -17.33
CA ILE A 63 -3.36 -1.65 -17.78
C ILE A 63 -2.23 -2.20 -16.88
N LEU A 64 -2.54 -2.66 -15.66
CA LEU A 64 -1.57 -3.16 -14.67
C LEU A 64 -1.55 -4.69 -14.56
N LYS A 65 -2.34 -5.39 -15.38
CA LYS A 65 -2.48 -6.86 -15.34
C LYS A 65 -1.15 -7.61 -15.47
N LYS A 66 -0.21 -7.05 -16.23
CA LYS A 66 1.15 -7.61 -16.33
C LYS A 66 1.91 -7.52 -14.99
N GLY A 67 1.77 -6.41 -14.27
CA GLY A 67 2.31 -6.23 -12.93
C GLY A 67 1.74 -7.24 -11.95
N GLU A 68 0.43 -7.53 -12.01
CA GLU A 68 -0.21 -8.56 -11.19
C GLU A 68 0.43 -9.95 -11.37
N HIS A 69 0.83 -10.30 -12.60
CA HIS A 69 1.55 -11.55 -12.84
C HIS A 69 2.94 -11.57 -12.18
N TYR A 70 3.70 -10.48 -12.27
CA TYR A 70 4.99 -10.36 -11.59
C TYR A 70 4.84 -10.48 -10.08
N LYS A 71 3.80 -9.85 -9.50
CA LYS A 71 3.55 -9.95 -8.06
C LYS A 71 3.34 -11.39 -7.58
N LEU A 72 2.61 -12.21 -8.33
CA LEU A 72 2.43 -13.62 -7.99
C LEU A 72 3.74 -14.40 -8.04
N VAL A 73 4.55 -14.19 -9.09
CA VAL A 73 5.87 -14.83 -9.22
C VAL A 73 6.80 -14.43 -8.09
N TRP A 74 6.87 -13.14 -7.77
CA TRP A 74 7.73 -12.62 -6.71
C TRP A 74 7.26 -13.04 -5.32
N THR A 75 5.95 -13.09 -5.08
CA THR A 75 5.38 -13.63 -3.84
C THR A 75 5.76 -15.10 -3.66
N SER A 76 5.64 -15.91 -4.71
CA SER A 76 6.05 -17.32 -4.66
C SER A 76 7.54 -17.46 -4.31
N LYS A 77 8.41 -16.66 -4.95
CA LYS A 77 9.85 -16.63 -4.62
C LYS A 77 10.13 -16.15 -3.19
N PHE A 78 9.39 -15.15 -2.70
CA PHE A 78 9.51 -14.66 -1.33
C PHE A 78 9.15 -15.74 -0.32
N VAL A 79 7.99 -16.38 -0.48
CA VAL A 79 7.50 -17.43 0.42
C VAL A 79 8.49 -18.61 0.48
N ALA A 80 9.03 -19.04 -0.66
CA ALA A 80 10.02 -20.11 -0.70
C ALA A 80 11.29 -19.78 0.10
N LYS A 81 11.70 -18.50 0.13
CA LYS A 81 12.83 -18.02 0.95
C LYS A 81 12.44 -17.73 2.40
N TYR A 82 11.15 -17.56 2.70
CA TYR A 82 10.69 -17.12 4.02
C TYR A 82 10.97 -18.17 5.10
N ASN A 83 10.93 -19.46 4.77
CA ASN A 83 11.41 -20.50 5.67
C ASN A 83 11.92 -21.69 4.86
N GLU A 84 13.23 -21.78 4.69
CA GLU A 84 13.89 -22.83 3.90
C GLU A 84 13.60 -24.25 4.43
N ASN A 85 13.16 -24.36 5.68
CA ASN A 85 12.87 -25.63 6.35
C ASN A 85 11.37 -26.00 6.36
N GLN A 86 10.50 -25.23 5.71
CA GLN A 86 9.05 -25.38 5.80
C GLN A 86 8.39 -25.47 4.42
N ASP A 87 7.26 -26.17 4.32
CA ASP A 87 6.46 -26.21 3.09
C ASP A 87 5.95 -24.81 2.73
N SER A 88 5.95 -24.50 1.43
CA SER A 88 5.54 -23.16 0.94
C SER A 88 4.07 -22.85 1.23
N ASN A 89 3.19 -23.86 1.27
CA ASN A 89 1.78 -23.62 1.61
C ASN A 89 1.63 -23.29 3.10
N GLU A 90 2.41 -23.95 3.95
CA GLU A 90 2.40 -23.69 5.38
C GLU A 90 2.96 -22.29 5.69
N ALA A 91 4.07 -21.90 5.05
CA ALA A 91 4.61 -20.54 5.15
C ALA A 91 3.61 -19.48 4.66
N THR A 92 2.90 -19.76 3.55
CA THR A 92 1.82 -18.90 3.04
C THR A 92 0.70 -18.73 4.07
N GLN A 93 0.23 -19.82 4.67
CA GLN A 93 -0.82 -19.79 5.68
C GLN A 93 -0.39 -18.98 6.91
N ILE A 94 0.83 -19.17 7.41
CA ILE A 94 1.36 -18.42 8.56
C ILE A 94 1.39 -16.91 8.27
N LEU A 95 1.92 -16.50 7.12
CA LEU A 95 2.03 -15.10 6.73
C LEU A 95 0.65 -14.46 6.54
N LEU A 96 -0.27 -15.16 5.86
CA LEU A 96 -1.62 -14.67 5.63
C LEU A 96 -2.39 -14.54 6.95
N GLU A 97 -2.31 -15.52 7.84
CA GLU A 97 -2.93 -15.46 9.17
C GLU A 97 -2.35 -14.32 10.02
N LYS A 98 -1.04 -14.06 9.91
CA LYS A 98 -0.40 -12.91 10.57
C LYS A 98 -1.01 -11.59 10.09
N ILE A 99 -1.24 -11.44 8.79
CA ILE A 99 -1.89 -10.25 8.21
C ILE A 99 -3.34 -10.14 8.70
N LYS A 100 -4.12 -11.22 8.61
CA LYS A 100 -5.52 -11.26 9.06
C LYS A 100 -5.68 -10.81 10.51
N LYS A 101 -4.81 -11.28 11.41
CA LYS A 101 -4.82 -10.91 12.83
C LYS A 101 -4.53 -9.42 13.07
N SER A 102 -3.74 -8.79 12.20
CA SER A 102 -3.36 -7.37 12.31
C SER A 102 -4.19 -6.45 11.41
N MET A 103 -5.27 -6.92 10.79
CA MET A 103 -6.06 -6.12 9.84
C MET A 103 -6.57 -4.80 10.41
N LYS A 104 -6.82 -4.72 11.73
CA LYS A 104 -7.21 -3.46 12.39
C LYS A 104 -6.10 -2.40 12.32
N GLU A 105 -4.84 -2.82 12.45
CA GLU A 105 -3.66 -1.96 12.36
C GLU A 105 -3.30 -1.68 10.90
N LEU A 106 -3.53 -2.62 9.98
CA LEU A 106 -3.16 -2.49 8.57
C LEU A 106 -4.15 -1.65 7.74
N LYS A 107 -5.33 -1.35 8.29
CA LYS A 107 -6.32 -0.46 7.67
C LYS A 107 -5.92 1.03 7.80
N GLU A 108 -4.66 1.35 7.53
CA GLU A 108 -4.12 2.73 7.44
C GLU A 108 -4.44 3.38 6.07
N PHE A 109 -5.61 3.08 5.52
CA PHE A 109 -6.09 3.68 4.28
C PHE A 109 -7.26 4.61 4.60
N ASP A 110 -7.45 5.63 3.77
CA ASP A 110 -8.62 6.49 3.90
C ASP A 110 -9.92 5.72 3.71
N ASP A 111 -10.97 6.21 4.36
CA ASP A 111 -12.25 5.50 4.41
C ASP A 111 -12.85 5.30 3.02
N ASP A 112 -12.62 6.21 2.07
CA ASP A 112 -13.06 6.11 0.67
C ASP A 112 -12.33 4.99 -0.10
N VAL A 113 -11.06 4.76 0.22
CA VAL A 113 -10.24 3.67 -0.31
C VAL A 113 -10.73 2.34 0.25
N ILE A 114 -10.91 2.27 1.57
CA ILE A 114 -11.42 1.06 2.24
C ILE A 114 -12.85 0.74 1.82
N LEU A 115 -13.71 1.74 1.59
CA LEU A 115 -15.11 1.55 1.16
C LEU A 115 -15.25 0.68 -0.09
N LYS A 116 -14.30 0.76 -1.03
CA LYS A 116 -14.30 -0.10 -2.22
C LYS A 116 -14.00 -1.57 -1.93
N VAL A 117 -13.28 -1.84 -0.83
CA VAL A 117 -12.84 -3.17 -0.41
C VAL A 117 -13.67 -3.71 0.77
N LYS A 118 -14.53 -2.87 1.36
CA LYS A 118 -15.16 -3.05 2.69
C LYS A 118 -16.08 -4.25 2.84
N ASN A 119 -16.34 -4.99 1.77
CA ASN A 119 -17.20 -6.17 1.80
C ASN A 119 -16.41 -7.49 1.85
N ASP A 120 -15.08 -7.46 1.75
CA ASP A 120 -14.26 -8.67 1.73
C ASP A 120 -12.90 -8.44 2.40
N GLU A 121 -12.85 -8.69 3.71
CA GLU A 121 -11.61 -8.60 4.50
C GLU A 121 -10.59 -9.68 4.10
N ASP A 122 -11.06 -10.85 3.69
CA ASP A 122 -10.20 -11.93 3.20
C ASP A 122 -9.51 -11.53 1.90
N TYR A 123 -10.24 -10.89 0.99
CA TYR A 123 -9.69 -10.32 -0.24
C TYR A 123 -8.68 -9.22 0.04
N LEU A 124 -8.95 -8.31 0.99
CA LEU A 124 -7.98 -7.29 1.38
C LEU A 124 -6.72 -7.91 1.98
N ALA A 125 -6.87 -8.90 2.87
CA ALA A 125 -5.74 -9.60 3.47
C ALA A 125 -4.89 -10.31 2.40
N TRP A 126 -5.53 -10.97 1.43
CA TRP A 126 -4.85 -11.60 0.30
C TRP A 126 -4.11 -10.58 -0.58
N MET A 127 -4.75 -9.45 -0.88
CA MET A 127 -4.13 -8.35 -1.64
C MET A 127 -2.89 -7.83 -0.92
N LEU A 128 -2.99 -7.52 0.38
CA LEU A 128 -1.86 -7.04 1.17
C LEU A 128 -0.75 -8.09 1.28
N PHE A 129 -1.11 -9.37 1.37
CA PHE A 129 -0.15 -10.47 1.37
C PHE A 129 0.67 -10.51 0.07
N VAL A 130 0.01 -10.56 -1.08
CA VAL A 130 0.67 -10.60 -2.40
C VAL A 130 1.48 -9.32 -2.64
N ASP A 131 0.90 -8.17 -2.35
CA ASP A 131 1.54 -6.88 -2.60
C ASP A 131 2.74 -6.66 -1.68
N GLY A 132 2.62 -6.99 -0.39
CA GLY A 132 3.72 -6.86 0.57
C GLY A 132 4.88 -7.80 0.28
N CYS A 133 4.60 -9.09 0.04
CA CYS A 133 5.65 -10.07 -0.26
C CYS A 133 6.37 -9.76 -1.58
N SER A 134 5.61 -9.38 -2.62
CA SER A 134 6.19 -9.03 -3.91
C SER A 134 7.01 -7.74 -3.87
N LEU A 135 6.58 -6.73 -3.11
CA LEU A 135 7.35 -5.50 -2.92
C LEU A 135 8.66 -5.79 -2.19
N LEU A 136 8.64 -6.56 -1.10
CA LEU A 136 9.85 -6.93 -0.37
C LEU A 136 10.82 -7.72 -1.26
N HIS A 137 10.32 -8.70 -2.02
CA HIS A 137 11.15 -9.43 -2.97
C HIS A 137 11.76 -8.51 -4.04
N PHE A 138 10.98 -7.58 -4.58
CA PHE A 138 11.47 -6.60 -5.53
C PHE A 138 12.60 -5.76 -4.91
N MET A 139 12.38 -5.20 -3.72
CA MET A 139 13.36 -4.36 -3.03
C MET A 139 14.65 -5.09 -2.66
N GLU A 140 14.57 -6.39 -2.32
CA GLU A 140 15.75 -7.20 -1.99
C GLU A 140 16.59 -7.59 -3.23
N ASN A 141 16.00 -7.58 -4.43
CA ASN A 141 16.63 -8.11 -5.64
C ASN A 141 16.73 -7.08 -6.78
N VAL A 142 16.37 -5.81 -6.52
CA VAL A 142 16.46 -4.75 -7.52
C VAL A 142 17.92 -4.39 -7.78
N ASP A 143 18.33 -4.53 -9.04
CA ASP A 143 19.66 -4.17 -9.54
C ASP A 143 19.50 -3.62 -10.97
N ASP A 144 19.92 -2.37 -11.19
CA ASP A 144 19.82 -1.70 -12.49
C ASP A 144 20.74 -2.32 -13.54
N LYS A 145 21.77 -3.05 -13.11
CA LYS A 145 22.70 -3.78 -13.98
C LYS A 145 22.25 -5.21 -14.29
N CYS A 146 21.32 -5.76 -13.52
CA CYS A 146 20.88 -7.16 -13.62
C CYS A 146 19.35 -7.30 -13.47
N PRO A 147 18.54 -6.65 -14.33
CA PRO A 147 17.07 -6.73 -14.27
C PRO A 147 16.52 -8.16 -14.48
N GLU A 148 17.30 -9.06 -15.08
CA GLU A 148 16.92 -10.44 -15.38
C GLU A 148 16.70 -11.27 -14.10
N THR A 149 17.30 -10.89 -12.97
CA THR A 149 17.09 -11.56 -11.66
C THR A 149 15.62 -11.51 -11.23
N LEU A 150 14.93 -10.43 -11.61
CA LEU A 150 13.51 -10.20 -11.39
C LEU A 150 12.62 -10.66 -12.56
N ASN A 151 13.20 -11.28 -13.60
CA ASN A 151 12.55 -11.59 -14.88
C ASN A 151 12.03 -10.33 -15.61
N LEU A 152 12.75 -9.21 -15.50
CA LEU A 152 12.39 -7.95 -16.12
C LEU A 152 13.34 -7.58 -17.25
N LYS A 153 12.82 -6.79 -18.19
CA LYS A 153 13.65 -5.96 -19.07
C LYS A 153 13.97 -4.64 -18.39
N PHE A 154 15.04 -3.97 -18.81
CA PHE A 154 15.47 -2.69 -18.23
C PHE A 154 14.36 -1.61 -18.22
N ASP A 155 13.61 -1.46 -19.32
CA ASP A 155 12.48 -0.53 -19.41
C ASP A 155 11.39 -0.85 -18.39
N GLN A 156 11.10 -2.14 -18.19
CA GLN A 156 10.12 -2.59 -17.20
C GLN A 156 10.57 -2.33 -15.78
N LEU A 157 11.86 -2.56 -15.50
CA LEU A 157 12.46 -2.25 -14.21
C LEU A 157 12.29 -0.76 -13.87
N LEU A 158 12.60 0.13 -14.82
CA LEU A 158 12.46 1.58 -14.60
C LEU A 158 11.02 1.99 -14.31
N TYR A 159 10.04 1.44 -15.04
CA TYR A 159 8.63 1.75 -14.77
C TYR A 159 8.16 1.21 -13.42
N ILE A 160 8.55 -0.02 -13.07
CA ILE A 160 8.20 -0.63 -11.78
C ILE A 160 8.83 0.15 -10.63
N TRP A 161 10.13 0.48 -10.73
CA TRP A 161 10.81 1.34 -9.75
C TRP A 161 10.05 2.65 -9.58
N LYS A 162 9.76 3.35 -10.67
CA LYS A 162 8.99 4.60 -10.61
C LYS A 162 7.65 4.41 -9.90
N ASP A 163 6.92 3.35 -10.25
CA ASP A 163 5.61 3.06 -9.67
C ASP A 163 5.70 2.79 -8.16
N THR A 164 6.76 2.13 -7.67
CA THR A 164 6.97 1.89 -6.21
C THR A 164 7.15 3.19 -5.41
N LEU A 165 7.56 4.29 -6.06
CA LEU A 165 7.75 5.59 -5.43
C LEU A 165 6.50 6.48 -5.46
N LEU A 166 5.40 6.04 -6.09
CA LEU A 166 4.18 6.84 -6.20
C LEU A 166 3.40 6.87 -4.89
N LEU A 167 2.90 8.04 -4.50
CA LEU A 167 2.11 8.22 -3.27
C LEU A 167 0.80 7.42 -3.26
N GLU A 168 0.11 7.33 -4.40
CA GLU A 168 -1.13 6.54 -4.54
C GLU A 168 -0.86 5.02 -4.67
N ASN A 169 0.40 4.59 -4.50
CA ASN A 169 0.85 3.22 -4.71
C ASN A 169 1.62 2.64 -3.52
N GLN A 170 1.29 3.12 -2.31
CA GLN A 170 1.98 2.75 -1.07
C GLN A 170 1.24 1.64 -0.32
N LEU A 171 1.99 0.91 0.50
CA LEU A 171 1.49 -0.07 1.46
C LEU A 171 1.72 0.44 2.90
N PRO A 172 0.89 0.00 3.87
CA PRO A 172 1.10 0.33 5.27
C PRO A 172 2.50 -0.12 5.70
N ARG A 173 3.30 0.77 6.30
CA ARG A 173 4.65 0.42 6.74
C ARG A 173 4.65 -0.78 7.68
N ARG A 174 3.65 -0.85 8.56
CA ARG A 174 3.46 -1.96 9.50
C ARG A 174 3.36 -3.32 8.80
N LEU A 175 2.75 -3.38 7.62
CA LEU A 175 2.67 -4.61 6.81
C LEU A 175 4.08 -5.10 6.45
N LEU A 176 4.93 -4.19 5.95
CA LEU A 176 6.27 -4.52 5.50
C LEU A 176 7.16 -4.96 6.67
N GLU A 177 7.06 -4.28 7.82
CA GLU A 177 7.76 -4.68 9.05
C GLU A 177 7.32 -6.07 9.53
N MET A 178 6.03 -6.38 9.43
CA MET A 178 5.52 -7.70 9.81
C MET A 178 5.98 -8.81 8.88
N LEU A 179 6.12 -8.55 7.58
CA LEU A 179 6.54 -9.54 6.60
C LEU A 179 8.07 -9.72 6.57
N SER A 180 8.81 -8.66 6.91
CA SER A 180 10.28 -8.69 6.97
C SER A 180 10.76 -9.56 8.12
N LYS A 181 11.78 -10.40 7.89
CA LYS A 181 12.40 -11.22 8.95
C LYS A 181 13.27 -10.40 9.91
N ASN A 182 13.69 -9.20 9.49
CA ASN A 182 14.64 -8.35 10.20
C ASN A 182 14.02 -6.96 10.42
N ASP A 183 14.14 -6.44 11.65
CA ASP A 183 13.74 -5.09 12.07
C ASP A 183 14.47 -3.93 11.33
N GLN A 184 15.26 -4.23 10.29
CA GLN A 184 16.16 -3.28 9.62
C GLN A 184 15.67 -2.75 8.26
N VAL A 185 14.57 -3.27 7.71
CA VAL A 185 14.03 -2.80 6.41
C VAL A 185 13.60 -1.33 6.47
N GLY A 186 13.36 -0.79 7.68
CA GLY A 186 13.05 0.62 7.91
C GLY A 186 14.19 1.62 7.67
N ILE A 187 15.44 1.18 7.47
CA ILE A 187 16.59 2.11 7.36
C ILE A 187 16.77 2.67 5.94
N PHE A 188 16.41 1.91 4.89
CA PHE A 188 16.64 2.35 3.51
C PHE A 188 15.53 3.23 2.92
N ILE A 189 14.36 3.29 3.53
CA ILE A 189 13.17 3.91 2.90
C ILE A 189 13.00 5.41 3.23
N PHE A 190 13.68 5.95 4.23
CA PHE A 190 13.45 7.35 4.66
C PHE A 190 14.69 8.26 4.72
N GLN A 191 15.89 7.80 4.34
CA GLN A 191 17.09 8.66 4.34
C GLN A 191 17.27 9.53 3.08
N SER A 192 16.29 9.56 2.17
CA SER A 192 16.39 10.37 0.94
C SER A 192 15.09 11.11 0.64
N SER A 193 14.62 11.87 1.62
CA SER A 193 13.62 12.94 1.43
C SER A 193 13.99 14.14 2.28
#